data_AF-A0A2J0JI23-F1
#
_entry.id   AF-A0A2J0JI23-F1
#
_cell.length_a   1.000
_cell.length_b   1.000
_cell.length_c   1.000
_cell.angle_alpha   90.00
_cell.angle_beta   90.00
_cell.angle_gamma   90.00
#
_symmetry.space_group_name_H-M   'P 1'
#
loop_
_entity.id
_entity.type
_entity.pdbx_description
1 polymer ?
#
loop_
_entity_poly.entity_id
_entity_poly.type
_entity_poly.pdbx_seq_one_letter_code
_entity_poly.pdbx_strand_id
1 'polypeptide(L)'
;MESELKKFKIEYPYLPEGKRILYVFEDNKYMVLAKEYAEKYRSNLEQSGAAVIVKNKKVIGIGALGNNPTHIEGCERIKHNMPTGEGYDLCQGCNPKFHSEASAIRDAEEKGENILDADLYLWGHWWCCKDCWEIMIKTGIKNVYLLQNSEILFNKKASNNIIGRQFDKI
;
A
#
# COMPACT_ATOMS: atom_id res chain seq x y z
N MET A 1 28.90 13.32 -21.02
CA MET A 1 28.37 11.95 -21.01
C MET A 1 27.12 11.96 -20.15
N GLU A 2 25.99 12.34 -20.75
CA GLU A 2 24.68 12.18 -20.13
C GLU A 2 24.44 10.68 -20.01
N SER A 3 24.56 10.17 -18.78
CA SER A 3 24.22 8.78 -18.49
C SER A 3 22.75 8.60 -18.79
N GLU A 4 22.46 7.87 -19.86
CA GLU A 4 21.13 7.42 -20.24
C GLU A 4 20.50 6.67 -19.06
N LEU A 5 19.76 7.40 -18.23
CA LEU A 5 18.72 6.83 -17.40
C LEU A 5 17.66 6.29 -18.35
N LYS A 6 17.87 5.05 -18.83
CA LYS A 6 16.77 4.22 -19.32
C LYS A 6 15.72 4.24 -18.22
N LYS A 7 14.68 5.05 -18.40
CA LYS A 7 13.47 5.02 -17.58
C LYS A 7 12.88 3.63 -17.80
N PHE A 8 13.22 2.68 -16.95
CA PHE A 8 12.56 1.38 -16.91
C PHE A 8 11.07 1.68 -16.70
N LYS A 9 10.26 1.35 -17.71
CA LYS A 9 8.82 1.48 -17.62
C LYS A 9 8.35 0.41 -16.65
N ILE A 10 7.82 0.82 -15.50
CA ILE A 10 7.27 -0.10 -14.50
C ILE A 10 5.96 -0.66 -15.05
N GLU A 11 5.88 -1.98 -15.15
CA GLU A 11 4.66 -2.69 -15.52
C GLU A 11 3.91 -3.09 -14.26
N TYR A 12 2.86 -2.33 -13.92
CA TYR A 12 2.00 -2.68 -12.80
C TYR A 12 1.03 -3.79 -13.19
N PRO A 13 0.72 -4.73 -12.27
CA PRO A 13 -0.32 -5.73 -12.51
C PRO A 13 -1.69 -5.11 -12.80
N TYR A 14 -1.96 -3.92 -12.26
CA TYR A 14 -3.15 -3.14 -12.55
C TYR A 14 -2.90 -1.65 -12.33
N LEU A 15 -3.37 -0.82 -13.27
CA LEU A 15 -3.41 0.64 -13.17
C LEU A 15 -4.64 1.14 -13.96
N PRO A 16 -5.61 1.82 -13.33
CA PRO A 16 -6.76 2.36 -14.05
C PRO A 16 -6.36 3.36 -15.13
N GLU A 17 -7.14 3.43 -16.21
CA GLU A 17 -6.92 4.39 -17.29
C GLU A 17 -6.92 5.84 -16.76
N GLY A 18 -5.96 6.65 -17.23
CA GLY A 18 -5.81 8.04 -16.82
C GLY A 18 -5.26 8.24 -15.39
N LYS A 19 -5.00 7.16 -14.64
CA LYS A 19 -4.31 7.22 -13.34
C LYS A 19 -2.82 7.02 -13.49
N ARG A 20 -2.07 7.55 -12.52
CA ARG A 20 -0.63 7.37 -12.39
C ARG A 20 -0.27 7.23 -10.92
N ILE A 21 0.82 6.53 -10.67
CA ILE A 21 1.46 6.46 -9.36
C ILE A 21 2.54 7.53 -9.31
N LEU A 22 2.58 8.28 -8.22
CA LEU A 22 3.63 9.22 -7.90
C LEU A 22 4.61 8.58 -6.91
N TYR A 23 5.81 9.15 -6.82
CA TYR A 23 6.89 8.58 -6.02
C TYR A 23 7.48 9.62 -5.09
N VAL A 24 7.84 9.18 -3.87
CA VAL A 24 8.54 9.98 -2.87
C VAL A 24 9.71 9.21 -2.29
N PHE A 25 10.74 9.93 -1.85
CA PHE A 25 11.87 9.35 -1.13
C PHE A 25 11.47 8.94 0.29
N GLU A 26 12.31 8.12 0.93
CA GLU A 26 12.07 7.57 2.26
C GLU A 26 12.02 8.62 3.37
N ASP A 27 12.63 9.78 3.17
CA ASP A 27 12.64 10.91 4.10
C ASP A 27 11.35 11.75 4.05
N ASN A 28 10.44 11.45 3.12
CA ASN A 28 9.14 12.12 3.07
C ASN A 28 8.36 11.83 4.35
N LYS A 29 8.05 12.87 5.12
CA LYS A 29 7.40 12.75 6.43
C LYS A 29 6.11 11.91 6.46
N TYR A 30 5.34 11.86 5.38
CA TYR A 30 4.12 11.03 5.34
C TYR A 30 4.42 9.57 5.02
N MET A 31 5.45 9.32 4.21
CA MET A 31 5.97 7.97 3.96
C MET A 31 6.67 7.40 5.20
N VAL A 32 7.42 8.23 5.94
CA VAL A 32 7.97 7.89 7.26
C VAL A 32 6.85 7.49 8.22
N LEU A 33 5.80 8.32 8.33
CA LEU A 33 4.65 8.00 9.17
C LEU A 33 3.96 6.68 8.77
N ALA A 34 3.81 6.43 7.46
CA ALA A 34 3.26 5.17 6.97
C ALA A 34 4.16 3.98 7.37
N LYS A 35 5.49 4.10 7.24
CA LYS A 35 6.45 3.08 7.68
C LYS A 35 6.33 2.79 9.18
N GLU A 36 6.36 3.83 10.01
CA GLU A 36 6.27 3.70 11.47
C GLU A 36 4.95 3.05 11.90
N TYR A 37 3.85 3.41 11.24
CA TYR A 37 2.54 2.81 11.51
C TYR A 37 2.48 1.34 11.09
N ALA A 38 3.06 1.00 9.93
CA ALA A 38 3.16 -0.38 9.47
C ALA A 38 4.01 -1.25 10.41
N GLU A 39 5.08 -0.70 10.99
CA GLU A 39 5.93 -1.40 11.97
C GLU A 39 5.17 -1.65 13.27
N LYS A 40 4.52 -0.61 13.81
CA LYS A 40 3.79 -0.67 15.07
C LYS A 40 2.58 -1.62 15.02
N TYR A 41 1.87 -1.66 13.89
CA TYR A 41 0.65 -2.44 13.71
C TYR A 41 0.84 -3.60 12.73
N ARG A 42 2.06 -4.13 12.62
CA ARG A 42 2.38 -5.25 11.73
C ARG A 42 1.45 -6.43 11.98
N SER A 43 0.97 -7.03 10.91
CA SER A 43 0.26 -8.32 10.97
C SER A 43 1.27 -9.46 10.90
N ASN A 44 0.81 -10.70 11.10
CA ASN A 44 1.64 -11.91 10.91
C ASN A 44 1.94 -12.21 9.42
N LEU A 45 1.57 -11.29 8.52
CA LEU A 45 1.88 -11.39 7.10
C LEU A 45 3.33 -10.98 6.84
N GLU A 46 3.97 -11.72 5.94
CA GLU A 46 5.35 -11.47 5.51
C GLU A 46 5.56 -10.06 4.93
N GLN A 47 4.53 -9.53 4.27
CA GLN A 47 4.50 -8.17 3.76
C GLN A 47 3.62 -7.34 4.67
N SER A 48 4.23 -6.42 5.42
CA SER A 48 3.56 -5.39 6.20
C SER A 48 3.41 -4.11 5.37
N GLY A 49 2.32 -3.38 5.58
CA GLY A 49 2.05 -2.13 4.87
C GLY A 49 1.13 -1.23 5.67
N ALA A 50 1.15 0.06 5.36
CA ALA A 50 0.21 1.03 5.88
C ALA A 50 0.03 2.20 4.91
N ALA A 51 -1.14 2.83 4.98
CA ALA A 51 -1.51 3.98 4.17
C ALA A 51 -1.81 5.17 5.08
N VAL A 52 -1.41 6.35 4.63
CA VAL A 52 -1.68 7.65 5.26
C VAL A 52 -2.42 8.53 4.25
N ILE A 53 -3.58 9.04 4.62
CA ILE A 53 -4.35 10.01 3.82
C ILE A 53 -4.08 11.41 4.34
N VAL A 54 -3.69 12.29 3.43
CA VAL A 54 -3.27 13.66 3.72
C VAL A 54 -4.12 14.64 2.93
N LYS A 55 -4.66 15.64 3.62
CA LYS A 55 -5.34 16.77 2.99
C LYS A 55 -4.90 18.08 3.64
N ASN A 56 -4.58 19.08 2.83
CA ASN A 56 -4.11 20.39 3.32
C ASN A 56 -2.94 20.26 4.33
N LYS A 57 -2.01 19.34 4.06
CA LYS A 57 -0.86 19.00 4.93
C LYS A 57 -1.21 18.38 6.30
N LYS A 58 -2.49 18.07 6.55
CA LYS A 58 -2.97 17.36 7.73
C LYS A 58 -3.19 15.89 7.40
N VAL A 59 -2.77 15.00 8.29
CA VAL A 59 -3.14 13.58 8.22
C VAL A 59 -4.59 13.44 8.69
N ILE A 60 -5.45 12.93 7.81
CA ILE A 60 -6.89 12.78 8.07
C ILE A 60 -7.32 11.31 8.20
N GLY A 61 -6.52 10.38 7.69
CA GLY A 61 -6.77 8.95 7.79
C GLY A 61 -5.47 8.15 7.84
N ILE A 62 -5.46 7.06 8.59
CA ILE A 62 -4.32 6.13 8.67
C ILE A 62 -4.80 4.69 8.85
N GLY A 63 -4.16 3.74 8.17
CA GLY A 63 -4.55 2.33 8.24
C GLY A 63 -3.41 1.39 7.92
N ALA A 64 -3.29 0.28 8.65
CA ALA A 64 -2.31 -0.77 8.41
C ALA A 64 -2.97 -2.01 7.81
N LEU A 65 -2.18 -2.79 7.07
CA LEU A 65 -2.58 -4.09 6.56
C LEU A 65 -2.77 -5.07 7.71
N GLY A 66 -3.96 -5.68 7.78
CA GLY A 66 -4.20 -6.79 8.69
C GLY A 66 -4.71 -6.41 10.08
N ASN A 67 -5.43 -5.28 10.21
CA ASN A 67 -6.37 -5.04 11.33
C ASN A 67 -7.57 -6.01 11.29
N ASN A 68 -7.33 -7.30 11.02
CA ASN A 68 -8.31 -8.36 11.03
C ASN A 68 -7.81 -9.51 11.93
N PRO A 69 -8.49 -9.81 13.06
CA PRO A 69 -8.11 -10.91 13.95
C PRO A 69 -8.19 -12.31 13.31
N THR A 70 -8.78 -12.50 12.12
CA THR A 70 -8.88 -13.84 11.49
C THR A 70 -7.60 -14.32 10.77
N HIS A 71 -6.49 -13.59 10.82
CA HIS A 71 -5.21 -14.05 10.25
C HIS A 71 -4.40 -14.98 11.18
N ILE A 72 -5.07 -15.62 12.15
CA ILE A 72 -4.44 -16.46 13.19
C ILE A 72 -4.32 -17.93 12.75
N GLU A 73 -5.16 -18.43 11.84
CA GLU A 73 -5.19 -19.86 11.44
C GLU A 73 -4.46 -20.19 10.12
N GLY A 74 -3.71 -19.22 9.56
CA GLY A 74 -2.98 -19.37 8.30
C GLY A 74 -3.78 -18.96 7.07
N CYS A 75 -3.08 -18.55 6.01
CA CYS A 75 -3.68 -18.00 4.80
C CYS A 75 -3.80 -19.06 3.70
N GLU A 76 -5.03 -19.43 3.31
CA GLU A 76 -5.28 -20.37 2.21
C GLU A 76 -4.68 -19.88 0.87
N ARG A 77 -4.64 -18.56 0.64
CA ARG A 77 -3.98 -18.00 -0.56
C ARG A 77 -2.48 -18.30 -0.58
N ILE A 78 -1.82 -18.33 0.58
CA ILE A 78 -0.41 -18.71 0.69
C ILE A 78 -0.27 -20.22 0.43
N LYS A 79 -1.13 -21.05 1.02
CA LYS A 79 -1.12 -22.51 0.79
C LYS A 79 -1.28 -22.88 -0.69
N HIS A 80 -2.07 -22.10 -1.42
CA HIS A 80 -2.34 -22.30 -2.86
C HIS A 80 -1.43 -21.48 -3.79
N ASN A 81 -0.40 -20.78 -3.29
CA ASN A 81 0.49 -19.92 -4.08
C ASN A 81 -0.25 -18.92 -4.99
N MET A 82 -1.37 -18.36 -4.52
CA MET A 82 -2.17 -17.42 -5.29
C MET A 82 -1.39 -16.13 -5.60
N PRO A 83 -1.48 -15.59 -6.83
CA PRO A 83 -0.92 -14.28 -7.15
C PRO A 83 -1.50 -13.16 -6.28
N THR A 84 -0.71 -12.10 -6.02
CA THR A 84 -1.23 -10.87 -5.40
C THR A 84 -2.30 -10.27 -6.31
N GLY A 85 -3.47 -9.96 -5.77
CA GLY A 85 -4.62 -9.52 -6.57
C GLY A 85 -5.71 -10.58 -6.77
N GLU A 86 -5.45 -11.85 -6.47
CA GLU A 86 -6.35 -12.96 -6.83
C GLU A 86 -6.76 -13.82 -5.62
N GLY A 87 -7.95 -14.41 -5.67
CA GLY A 87 -8.42 -15.39 -4.67
C GLY A 87 -8.71 -14.81 -3.28
N TYR A 88 -9.11 -13.54 -3.19
CA TYR A 88 -9.40 -12.89 -1.90
C TYR A 88 -10.53 -13.54 -1.10
N ASP A 89 -11.45 -14.24 -1.76
CA ASP A 89 -12.52 -14.99 -1.11
C ASP A 89 -12.01 -16.20 -0.30
N LEU A 90 -10.80 -16.68 -0.59
CA LEU A 90 -10.18 -17.82 0.10
C LEU A 90 -9.65 -17.46 1.49
N CYS A 91 -9.44 -16.17 1.78
CA CYS A 91 -8.92 -15.74 3.07
C CYS A 91 -9.47 -14.37 3.44
N GLN A 92 -10.31 -14.30 4.48
CA GLN A 92 -10.87 -13.04 4.97
C GLN A 92 -9.78 -12.03 5.36
N GLY A 93 -8.63 -12.49 5.85
CA GLY A 93 -7.50 -11.62 6.17
C GLY A 93 -6.81 -11.00 4.94
N CYS A 94 -7.04 -11.53 3.73
CA CYS A 94 -6.59 -10.94 2.48
C CYS A 94 -7.66 -10.13 1.76
N ASN A 95 -8.88 -10.08 2.30
CA ASN A 95 -9.97 -9.32 1.69
C ASN A 95 -9.57 -7.83 1.55
N PRO A 96 -9.79 -7.21 0.37
CA PRO A 96 -9.44 -5.81 0.11
C PRO A 96 -9.93 -4.81 1.14
N LYS A 97 -11.05 -5.10 1.83
CA LYS A 97 -11.59 -4.28 2.92
C LYS A 97 -10.62 -4.05 4.08
N PHE A 98 -9.67 -4.97 4.27
CA PHE A 98 -8.65 -4.91 5.33
C PHE A 98 -7.26 -4.53 4.80
N HIS A 99 -7.16 -4.12 3.54
CA HIS A 99 -5.93 -3.52 3.03
C HIS A 99 -5.73 -2.15 3.66
N SER A 100 -4.49 -1.68 3.60
CA SER A 100 -4.07 -0.42 4.20
C SER A 100 -4.88 0.76 3.66
N GLU A 101 -5.11 0.79 2.34
CA GLU A 101 -5.84 1.84 1.63
C GLU A 101 -7.29 1.93 2.11
N ALA A 102 -8.01 0.80 2.11
CA ALA A 102 -9.39 0.74 2.58
C ALA A 102 -9.50 1.05 4.08
N SER A 103 -8.51 0.63 4.88
CA SER A 103 -8.48 0.91 6.32
C SER A 103 -8.23 2.39 6.63
N ALA A 104 -7.35 3.06 5.87
CA ALA A 104 -7.11 4.48 6.02
C ALA A 104 -8.32 5.33 5.58
N ILE A 105 -9.01 4.91 4.51
CA ILE A 105 -10.28 5.53 4.08
C ILE A 105 -11.33 5.41 5.18
N ARG A 106 -11.53 4.20 5.72
CA ARG A 106 -12.48 3.97 6.81
C ARG A 106 -12.16 4.82 8.05
N ASP A 107 -10.89 4.89 8.45
CA ASP A 107 -10.45 5.72 9.58
C ASP A 107 -10.75 7.22 9.36
N ALA A 108 -10.59 7.72 8.14
CA ALA A 108 -10.98 9.10 7.79
C ALA A 108 -12.50 9.30 7.82
N GLU A 109 -13.27 8.37 7.27
CA GLU A 109 -14.74 8.41 7.27
C GLU A 109 -15.32 8.36 8.69
N GLU A 110 -14.80 7.48 9.56
CA GLU A 110 -15.20 7.35 10.96
C GLU A 110 -14.91 8.63 11.77
N LYS A 111 -13.87 9.39 11.39
CA LYS A 111 -13.54 10.70 11.96
C LYS A 111 -14.37 11.85 11.37
N GLY A 112 -15.20 11.58 10.37
CA GLY A 112 -15.98 12.60 9.66
C GLY A 112 -15.13 13.53 8.79
N GLU A 113 -13.93 13.10 8.39
CA GLU A 113 -13.03 13.89 7.55
C GLU A 113 -13.45 13.84 6.07
N ASN A 114 -13.25 14.94 5.35
CA ASN A 114 -13.55 15.01 3.92
C ASN A 114 -12.36 14.52 3.08
N ILE A 115 -12.48 13.35 2.45
CA ILE A 115 -11.43 12.69 1.66
C ILE A 115 -11.26 13.27 0.25
N LEU A 116 -12.25 13.97 -0.29
CA LEU A 116 -12.20 14.50 -1.66
C LEU A 116 -10.94 15.35 -1.89
N ASP A 117 -10.25 15.11 -3.00
CA ASP A 117 -8.99 15.76 -3.40
C ASP A 117 -7.79 15.49 -2.47
N ALA A 118 -7.88 14.51 -1.56
CA ALA A 118 -6.77 14.12 -0.69
C ALA A 118 -5.71 13.27 -1.42
N ASP A 119 -4.53 13.22 -0.83
CA ASP A 119 -3.39 12.42 -1.26
C ASP A 119 -3.27 11.18 -0.38
N LEU A 120 -2.92 10.03 -0.96
CA LEU A 120 -2.63 8.80 -0.22
C LEU A 120 -1.15 8.42 -0.37
N TYR A 121 -0.50 8.11 0.75
CA TYR A 121 0.89 7.64 0.81
C TYR A 121 0.89 6.20 1.31
N LEU A 122 1.46 5.28 0.55
CA LEU A 122 1.41 3.84 0.83
C LEU A 122 2.81 3.26 1.01
N TRP A 123 3.07 2.76 2.21
CA TRP A 123 4.26 1.98 2.55
C TRP A 123 4.02 0.49 2.33
N GLY A 124 5.09 -0.23 1.95
CA GLY A 124 5.07 -1.69 1.87
C GLY A 124 4.48 -2.25 0.59
N HIS A 125 4.14 -1.42 -0.39
CA HIS A 125 3.59 -1.85 -1.69
C HIS A 125 4.24 -1.08 -2.85
N TRP A 126 4.24 -1.72 -4.03
CA TRP A 126 4.76 -1.16 -5.29
C TRP A 126 3.69 -0.96 -6.36
N TRP A 127 2.45 -1.31 -6.03
CA TRP A 127 1.25 -1.13 -6.84
C TRP A 127 0.03 -1.31 -5.92
N CYS A 128 -1.15 -0.87 -6.38
CA CYS A 128 -2.42 -1.05 -5.67
C CYS A 128 -3.34 -1.99 -6.46
N CYS A 129 -4.05 -2.89 -5.77
CA CYS A 129 -4.99 -3.79 -6.43
C CYS A 129 -6.21 -3.04 -7.01
N LYS A 130 -6.97 -3.72 -7.86
CA LYS A 130 -8.16 -3.16 -8.52
C LYS A 130 -9.17 -2.60 -7.51
N ASP A 131 -9.51 -3.38 -6.48
CA ASP A 131 -10.48 -2.97 -5.46
C ASP A 131 -10.01 -1.74 -4.67
N CYS A 132 -8.71 -1.67 -4.35
CA CYS A 132 -8.11 -0.49 -3.70
C CYS A 132 -8.18 0.75 -4.59
N TRP A 133 -7.91 0.61 -5.89
CA TRP A 133 -8.10 1.71 -6.83
C TRP A 133 -9.55 2.17 -6.93
N GLU A 134 -10.49 1.24 -7.01
CA GLU A 134 -11.92 1.57 -7.11
C GLU A 134 -12.42 2.35 -5.89
N ILE A 135 -12.06 1.94 -4.67
CA ILE A 135 -12.45 2.67 -3.46
C ILE A 135 -11.73 4.03 -3.34
N MET A 136 -10.45 4.13 -3.71
CA MET A 136 -9.72 5.40 -3.76
C MET A 136 -10.36 6.38 -4.76
N ILE A 137 -10.75 5.90 -5.93
CA ILE A 137 -11.43 6.71 -6.95
C ILE A 137 -12.80 7.16 -6.44
N LYS A 138 -13.58 6.24 -5.88
CA LYS A 138 -14.93 6.52 -5.37
C LYS A 138 -14.93 7.56 -4.24
N THR A 139 -13.93 7.52 -3.37
CA THR A 139 -13.78 8.46 -2.23
C THR A 139 -13.11 9.78 -2.60
N GLY A 140 -12.64 9.92 -3.85
CA GLY A 140 -12.06 11.16 -4.35
C GLY A 140 -10.59 11.35 -4.02
N ILE A 141 -9.84 10.29 -3.70
CA ILE A 141 -8.38 10.34 -3.60
C ILE A 141 -7.82 10.79 -4.96
N LYS A 142 -7.04 11.87 -4.93
CA LYS A 142 -6.50 12.53 -6.13
C LYS A 142 -5.20 11.90 -6.57
N ASN A 143 -4.26 11.73 -5.64
CA ASN A 143 -2.93 11.22 -5.92
C ASN A 143 -2.59 10.05 -4.99
N VAL A 144 -1.85 9.09 -5.54
CA VAL A 144 -1.30 7.95 -4.81
C VAL A 144 0.23 8.01 -4.91
N TYR A 145 0.90 8.01 -3.76
CA TYR A 145 2.34 8.07 -3.63
C TYR A 145 2.88 6.77 -3.08
N LEU A 146 3.82 6.17 -3.81
CA LEU A 146 4.61 5.03 -3.35
C LEU A 146 6.04 5.44 -3.03
N LEU A 147 6.74 4.59 -2.31
CA LEU A 147 8.16 4.75 -2.07
C LEU A 147 8.94 4.64 -3.38
N GLN A 148 9.94 5.50 -3.57
CA GLN A 148 10.91 5.39 -4.65
C GLN A 148 11.54 3.98 -4.65
N ASN A 149 11.66 3.38 -5.83
CA ASN A 149 12.15 2.00 -6.03
C ASN A 149 11.29 0.92 -5.36
N SER A 150 10.03 1.21 -5.01
CA SER A 150 9.13 0.23 -4.41
C SER A 150 8.97 -1.03 -5.27
N GLU A 151 9.02 -0.91 -6.60
CA GLU A 151 8.95 -2.04 -7.56
C GLU A 151 10.09 -3.04 -7.43
N ILE A 152 11.15 -2.66 -6.72
CA ILE A 152 12.25 -3.51 -6.30
C ILE A 152 12.04 -3.92 -4.84
N LEU A 153 11.83 -2.95 -3.95
CA LEU A 153 11.80 -3.15 -2.50
C LEU A 153 10.64 -4.03 -2.01
N PHE A 154 9.46 -3.90 -2.62
CA PHE A 154 8.22 -4.56 -2.20
C PHE A 154 7.68 -5.55 -3.23
N ASN A 155 8.48 -5.92 -4.22
CA ASN A 155 8.11 -6.91 -5.22
C ASN A 155 8.73 -8.27 -4.90
N LYS A 156 7.89 -9.27 -4.59
CA LYS A 156 8.33 -10.64 -4.29
C LYS A 156 9.17 -11.28 -5.41
N LYS A 157 9.04 -10.80 -6.65
CA LYS A 157 9.81 -11.29 -7.80
C LYS A 157 11.20 -10.66 -7.91
N ALA A 158 11.47 -9.54 -7.23
CA ALA A 158 12.77 -8.89 -7.24
C ALA A 158 13.72 -9.60 -6.27
N SER A 159 14.94 -9.93 -6.69
CA SER A 159 15.91 -10.67 -5.88
C SER A 159 16.44 -9.89 -4.68
N ASN A 160 16.42 -8.56 -4.75
CA ASN A 160 16.89 -7.63 -3.73
C ASN A 160 15.74 -6.94 -2.99
N ASN A 161 14.56 -7.57 -2.94
CA ASN A 161 13.45 -7.05 -2.15
C ASN A 161 13.74 -7.10 -0.64
N ILE A 162 12.98 -6.32 0.12
CA ILE A 162 13.09 -6.23 1.58
C ILE A 162 11.85 -6.78 2.29
N ILE A 163 11.00 -7.57 1.62
CA ILE A 163 9.82 -8.20 2.24
C ILE A 163 10.29 -9.12 3.39
N GLY A 164 9.58 -9.09 4.52
CA GLY A 164 10.02 -9.72 5.77
C GLY A 164 11.16 -8.99 6.52
N ARG A 165 11.83 -8.03 5.88
CA ARG A 165 12.93 -7.19 6.43
C ARG A 165 12.65 -5.70 6.24
N GLN A 166 11.36 -5.33 6.14
CA GLN A 166 10.94 -4.01 5.65
C GLN A 166 11.31 -2.87 6.59
N PHE A 167 11.63 -3.18 7.85
CA PHE A 167 11.91 -2.19 8.90
C PHE A 167 13.37 -2.20 9.32
N ASP A 168 14.18 -3.10 8.77
CA ASP A 168 15.62 -3.13 9.04
C ASP A 168 16.26 -1.82 8.54
N LYS A 169 17.32 -1.38 9.22
CA LYS A 169 18.14 -0.28 8.72
C LYS A 169 18.81 -0.75 7.42
N ILE A 170 18.47 -0.09 6.31
CA ILE A 170 19.07 -0.30 4.99
C ILE A 170 20.47 0.31 4.97
#